data_AF-A0A7X0LU38-F1
#
_entry.id   AF-A0A7X0LU38-F1
#
_cell.length_a   1.000
_cell.length_b   1.000
_cell.length_c   1.000
_cell.angle_alpha   90.00
_cell.angle_beta   90.00
_cell.angle_gamma   90.00
#
_symmetry.space_group_name_H-M   'P 1'
#
loop_
_entity.id
_entity.type
_entity.pdbx_description
1 polymer ?
#
loop_
_entity_poly.entity_id
_entity_poly.type
_entity_poly.pdbx_seq_one_letter_code
_entity_poly.pdbx_strand_id
1 'polypeptide(L)' 'MNIIFGTIEFFEKEILSYLNENRTKERMEEPLTIITSQLEHELLYDFICDETIRMQCRRNLEDAIQNVSQKMEAVSG' A
#
# COMPACT_ATOMS: atom_id res chain seq x y z
N MET A 1 -8.37 -11.10 -13.35
CA MET A 1 -7.08 -10.48 -13.73
C MET A 1 -6.05 -10.93 -12.70
N ASN A 2 -4.93 -11.50 -13.12
CA ASN A 2 -3.85 -11.85 -12.20
C ASN A 2 -3.04 -10.58 -11.94
N ILE A 3 -3.29 -9.93 -10.82
CA ILE A 3 -2.48 -8.79 -10.39
C ILE A 3 -1.19 -9.37 -9.82
N ILE A 4 -0.04 -8.96 -10.37
CA ILE A 4 1.26 -9.49 -10.00
C ILE A 4 1.71 -8.80 -8.70
N PHE A 5 2.06 -9.61 -7.70
CA PHE A 5 2.62 -9.13 -6.44
C PHE A 5 3.79 -8.17 -6.69
N GLY A 6 3.83 -7.05 -5.96
CA GLY A 6 4.91 -6.08 -6.05
C GLY A 6 4.77 -5.04 -7.16
N THR A 7 3.69 -5.07 -7.95
CA THR A 7 3.35 -3.99 -8.90
C THR A 7 2.65 -2.82 -8.21
N ILE A 8 2.66 -1.63 -8.82
CA ILE A 8 1.92 -0.47 -8.32
C ILE A 8 0.42 -0.81 -8.17
N GLU A 9 -0.17 -1.46 -9.19
CA GLU A 9 -1.59 -1.86 -9.17
C GLU A 9 -1.91 -2.83 -8.01
N PHE A 10 -0.99 -3.75 -7.69
CA PHE A 10 -1.13 -4.62 -6.53
C PHE A 10 -1.24 -3.82 -5.24
N PHE A 11 -0.27 -2.93 -4.98
CA PHE A 11 -0.24 -2.14 -3.76
C PHE A 11 -1.42 -1.18 -3.66
N GLU A 12 -1.79 -0.50 -4.75
CA GLU A 12 -2.97 0.38 -4.76
C GLU A 12 -4.23 -0.40 -4.38
N LYS A 13 -4.41 -1.61 -4.92
CA LYS A 13 -5.56 -2.45 -4.61
C LYS A 13 -5.58 -2.87 -3.14
N GLU A 14 -4.46 -3.32 -2.59
CA GLU A 14 -4.37 -3.76 -1.18
C GLU A 14 -4.66 -2.59 -0.23
N ILE A 15 -4.04 -1.42 -0.48
CA ILE A 15 -4.26 -0.21 0.31
C ILE A 15 -5.75 0.19 0.24
N LEU A 16 -6.33 0.28 -0.96
CA LEU A 16 -7.73 0.68 -1.10
C LEU A 16 -8.71 -0.32 -0.47
N SER A 17 -8.43 -1.63 -0.57
CA SER A 17 -9.24 -2.66 0.10
C SER A 17 -9.21 -2.49 1.60
N TYR A 18 -8.00 -2.35 2.17
CA TYR A 18 -7.83 -2.11 3.59
C TYR A 18 -8.54 -0.85 4.04
N LEU A 19 -8.33 0.28 3.35
CA LEU A 19 -8.98 1.54 3.69
C LEU A 19 -10.50 1.40 3.67
N ASN A 20 -11.06 0.77 2.63
CA ASN A 20 -12.50 0.55 2.51
C ASN A 20 -13.07 -0.31 3.66
N GLU A 21 -12.37 -1.36 4.06
CA GLU A 21 -12.75 -2.23 5.18
C GLU A 21 -12.59 -1.56 6.55
N ASN A 22 -11.73 -0.55 6.65
CA ASN A 22 -11.40 0.14 7.90
C ASN A 22 -11.98 1.57 8.00
N ARG A 23 -12.78 2.02 7.01
CA ARG A 23 -13.40 3.37 6.96
C ARG A 23 -14.15 3.79 8.23
N THR A 24 -14.70 2.85 8.98
CA THR A 24 -15.55 3.09 10.15
C THR A 24 -14.84 2.83 11.49
N LYS A 25 -13.59 2.38 11.46
CA LYS A 25 -12.87 2.10 12.71
C LYS A 25 -12.34 3.42 13.27
N GLU A 26 -12.88 3.86 14.40
CA GLU A 26 -12.43 4.99 15.22
C GLU A 26 -11.03 4.75 15.83
N ARG A 27 -10.06 4.32 15.02
CA ARG A 27 -8.69 4.09 15.50
C ARG A 27 -7.93 5.41 15.53
N MET A 28 -7.14 5.57 16.59
CA MET A 28 -6.28 6.73 16.86
C MET A 28 -5.17 6.93 15.82
N GLU A 29 -4.90 5.93 14.98
CA GLU A 29 -3.90 5.97 13.90
C GLU A 29 -4.60 6.01 12.54
N GLU A 30 -4.07 6.84 11.64
CA GLU A 30 -4.59 6.99 10.28
C GLU A 30 -4.53 5.64 9.54
N PRO A 31 -5.66 5.10 9.04
CA PRO A 31 -5.72 3.79 8.41
C PRO A 31 -4.71 3.57 7.27
N LEU A 32 -4.30 4.64 6.58
CA LEU A 32 -3.28 4.59 5.55
C LEU A 32 -1.91 4.22 6.13
N THR A 33 -1.47 4.90 7.19
CA THR A 33 -0.19 4.64 7.85
C THR A 33 -0.07 3.21 8.35
N ILE A 34 -1.17 2.62 8.83
CA ILE A 34 -1.17 1.23 9.30
C ILE A 34 -0.86 0.27 8.16
N ILE A 35 -1.61 0.35 7.06
CA ILE A 35 -1.45 -0.59 5.95
C ILE A 35 -0.11 -0.41 5.24
N THR A 36 0.39 0.83 5.09
CA THR A 36 1.68 1.06 4.47
C THR A 36 2.83 0.51 5.31
N SER A 37 2.78 0.69 6.63
CA SER A 37 3.78 0.12 7.54
C SER A 37 3.78 -1.41 7.52
N GLN A 38 2.59 -2.02 7.38
CA GLN A 38 2.47 -3.48 7.24
C GLN A 38 3.10 -3.97 5.94
N LEU A 39 2.78 -3.34 4.80
CA LEU A 39 3.35 -3.71 3.50
C LEU A 39 4.88 -3.50 3.45
N GLU A 40 5.39 -2.43 4.07
CA GLU A 40 6.83 -2.21 4.21
C GLU A 40 7.50 -3.30 5.04
N HIS A 41 6.89 -3.70 6.16
CA HIS A 41 7.39 -4.78 6.99
C HIS A 41 7.42 -6.10 6.21
N GLU A 42 6.35 -6.43 5.50
CA GLU A 42 6.29 -7.64 4.67
C GLU A 42 7.41 -7.67 3.62
N LEU A 43 7.66 -6.55 2.94
CA LEU A 43 8.74 -6.46 1.95
C LEU A 43 10.14 -6.61 2.58
N LEU A 44 10.33 -6.15 3.81
CA LEU A 44 11.63 -6.21 4.51
C LEU A 44 11.90 -7.58 5.11
N TYR A 45 10.90 -8.22 5.69
CA TYR A 45 11.09 -9.37 6.58
C TYR A 45 10.47 -10.67 6.06
N ASP A 46 9.35 -10.60 5.33
CA ASP A 46 8.56 -11.78 4.95
C ASP A 46 8.72 -12.15 3.46
N PHE A 47 9.11 -11.18 2.62
CA PHE A 47 9.29 -11.37 1.19
C PHE A 47 10.72 -11.78 0.83
N ILE A 48 10.94 -13.08 0.67
CA ILE A 48 12.22 -13.66 0.25
C ILE A 48 12.39 -13.47 -1.27
N CYS A 49 13.22 -12.51 -1.65
CA CYS A 49 13.57 -12.23 -3.05
C CYS A 49 14.96 -11.61 -3.18
N ASP A 50 15.42 -11.43 -4.42
CA ASP A 50 16.63 -10.66 -4.70
C ASP A 50 16.47 -9.20 -4.26
N GLU A 51 17.55 -8.61 -3.73
CA GLU A 51 17.57 -7.21 -3.25
C GLU A 51 17.08 -6.22 -4.32
N THR A 52 17.39 -6.48 -5.59
CA THR A 52 16.94 -5.63 -6.71
C THR A 52 15.42 -5.66 -6.86
N ILE A 53 14.81 -6.84 -6.70
CA ILE A 53 13.35 -7.01 -6.77
C ILE A 53 12.71 -6.33 -5.56
N ARG A 54 13.26 -6.53 -4.36
CA ARG A 54 12.79 -5.86 -3.13
C ARG A 54 12.80 -4.34 -3.26
N MET A 55 13.90 -3.77 -3.75
CA MET A 55 14.00 -2.32 -3.99
C MET A 55 12.96 -1.84 -5.02
N GLN A 56 12.73 -2.61 -6.08
CA GLN A 56 11.70 -2.26 -7.07
C GLN A 56 10.30 -2.31 -6.46
N CYS A 57 9.98 -3.34 -5.68
CA CYS A 57 8.70 -3.45 -4.98
C CYS A 57 8.50 -2.29 -4.00
N ARG A 58 9.54 -1.90 -3.27
CA ARG A 58 9.48 -0.75 -2.35
C ARG A 58 9.20 0.56 -3.09
N ARG A 59 9.87 0.83 -4.22
CA ARG A 59 9.56 2.01 -5.05
C ARG A 59 8.12 1.99 -5.56
N ASN A 60 7.66 0.83 -6.02
CA ASN A 60 6.28 0.67 -6.47
C ASN A 60 5.27 0.89 -5.34
N LEU A 61 5.61 0.51 -4.09
CA LEU A 61 4.79 0.78 -2.91
C LEU A 61 4.75 2.30 -2.63
N GLU A 62 5.90 2.97 -2.64
CA GLU A 62 5.99 4.43 -2.47
C GLU A 62 5.12 5.17 -3.51
N ASP A 63 5.21 4.78 -4.79
CA ASP A 63 4.38 5.34 -5.87
C ASP A 63 2.87 5.08 -5.65
N ALA A 64 2.50 3.86 -5.23
CA ALA A 64 1.12 3.51 -4.95
C ALA A 64 0.53 4.32 -3.79
N ILE A 65 1.31 4.56 -2.74
CA ILE A 65 0.92 5.39 -1.60
C ILE A 65 0.62 6.81 -2.08
N GLN A 66 1.53 7.41 -2.86
CA GLN A 66 1.33 8.75 -3.40
C GLN A 66 0.06 8.83 -4.26
N ASN A 67 -0.16 7.86 -5.14
CA ASN A 67 -1.35 7.81 -5.99
C ASN A 67 -2.64 7.71 -5.18
N VAL A 68 -2.66 6.88 -4.13
CA VAL A 68 -3.84 6.72 -3.27
C VAL A 68 -4.11 7.99 -2.47
N SER A 69 -3.08 8.61 -1.87
CA SER A 69 -3.21 9.87 -1.13
C SER A 69 -3.81 10.98 -2.00
N GLN A 70 -3.29 11.15 -3.22
CA GLN A 70 -3.83 12.13 -4.18
C GLN A 70 -5.30 11.85 -4.56
N LYS A 71 -5.66 10.57 -4.74
CA LYS A 71 -7.05 10.17 -5.01
C LYS A 71 -7.98 10.49 -3.83
N MET A 72 -7.50 10.36 -2.59
CA MET A 72 -8.28 10.68 -1.39
C MET A 72 -8.50 12.19 -1.23
N GLU A 73 -7.49 13.01 -1.52
CA GLU A 73 -7.60 14.47 -1.52
C GLU A 73 -8.58 14.97 -2.58
N ALA A 74 -8.54 14.39 -3.80
CA ALA A 74 -9.43 14.78 -4.90
C ALA A 74 -10.92 14.43 -4.69
N VAL A 75 -11.23 13.48 -3.80
CA VAL A 75 -12.62 13.09 -3.46
C VAL A 75 -13.20 13.97 -2.34
N SER A 76 -12.35 14.73 -1.64
CA SER A 76 -12.73 15.58 -0.51
C SER A 76 -12.99 17.05 -0.90
N GLY A 77 -12.84 17.39 -2.19
CA GLY A 77 -13.02 18.73 -2.75
C GLY A 77 -14.32 18.95 -3.52
#